data_AF-A0A7Y3EJX9-F1
#
_entry.id   AF-A0A7Y3EJX9-F1
#
_cell.length_a   1.000
_cell.length_b   1.000
_cell.length_c   1.000
_cell.angle_alpha   90.00
_cell.angle_beta   90.00
_cell.angle_gamma   90.00
#
_symmetry.space_group_name_H-M   'P 1'
#
loop_
_entity.id
_entity.type
_entity.pdbx_description
1 polymer ?
#
loop_
_entity_poly.entity_id
_entity_poly.type
_entity_poly.pdbx_seq_one_letter_code
_entity_poly.pdbx_strand_id
1 'polypeptide(L)'
;MATVKSYSLFTEFDINLFKTGKHYKLYEKFGSHLVTVDGEKGAYFAVWAPSAKSVSVIGDFNFWIEGEHQLNVRWDESGIWEGFIPNVKKGATYKYKIHSHNNDLKTEKADPYARRCEHPPKTASVVWEDKYKWKDRTWLKKRKKNNALDAPYSVYEVHLGSWKKRIEENRSLSYTELSEELVDYVKEMGFSHVELMPIMEYPYDPSWGYQLTGYFAPTSRFGYPDEFKLLVDKLHQNDIGVILDWVPSHFPEDAHGLGFFDGSHLYEHPDRKRGYHPDWKSLIFNYGRAEVKSFLISNALFWLDQYHADGLRVDAVASMLFLDYSREDGEWEPNMYGGRENLEAISFLKEFNEAVYKFHPDVQTIAEESTAFPMVSKPTFLGGLGFGMKWMMGWMH
;
A
#
# COMPACT_ATOMS: atom_id res chain seq x y z
N MET A 1 26.36 6.03 -22.18
CA MET A 1 25.36 5.55 -21.19
C MET A 1 25.34 6.55 -20.06
N ALA A 2 24.17 6.94 -19.57
CA ALA A 2 24.09 7.84 -18.42
C ALA A 2 24.60 7.09 -17.19
N THR A 3 25.57 7.64 -16.48
CA THR A 3 26.06 7.05 -15.22
C THR A 3 25.11 7.44 -14.09
N VAL A 4 24.86 6.53 -13.14
CA VAL A 4 24.11 6.85 -11.93
C VAL A 4 24.91 7.87 -11.13
N LYS A 5 24.30 9.01 -10.81
CA LYS A 5 24.89 10.04 -9.95
C LYS A 5 24.48 9.80 -8.50
N SER A 6 25.42 10.00 -7.58
CA SER A 6 25.12 9.98 -6.15
C SER A 6 24.22 11.17 -5.80
N TYR A 7 23.03 10.88 -5.31
CA TYR A 7 22.03 11.85 -4.89
C TYR A 7 21.07 11.13 -3.94
N SER A 8 20.59 11.83 -2.91
CA SER A 8 19.66 11.26 -1.93
C SER A 8 18.56 12.24 -1.58
N LEU A 9 17.33 11.72 -1.45
CA LEU A 9 16.22 12.44 -0.81
C LEU A 9 16.18 12.21 0.70
N PHE A 10 16.93 11.23 1.22
CA PHE A 10 16.97 10.90 2.64
C PHE A 10 17.94 11.81 3.39
N THR A 11 17.43 12.44 4.44
CA THR A 11 18.25 13.04 5.49
C THR A 11 18.66 11.98 6.52
N GLU A 12 19.64 12.28 7.36
CA GLU A 12 20.02 11.40 8.48
C GLU A 12 18.84 11.14 9.44
N PHE A 13 18.00 12.14 9.66
CA PHE A 13 16.79 12.01 10.47
C PHE A 13 15.79 11.02 9.84
N ASP A 14 15.61 11.07 8.51
CA ASP A 14 14.75 10.14 7.80
C ASP A 14 15.23 8.68 7.98
N ILE A 15 16.54 8.46 7.90
CA ILE A 15 17.14 7.13 8.11
C ILE A 15 16.95 6.63 9.54
N ASN A 16 17.15 7.48 10.53
CA ASN A 16 16.92 7.12 11.93
C ASN A 16 15.46 6.74 12.20
N LEU A 17 14.51 7.49 11.62
CA LEU A 17 13.09 7.13 11.70
C LEU A 17 12.79 5.82 10.96
N PHE A 18 13.40 5.58 9.80
CA PHE A 18 13.20 4.35 9.04
C PHE A 18 13.69 3.12 9.81
N LYS A 19 14.93 3.13 10.30
CA LYS A 19 15.52 2.03 11.09
C LYS A 19 14.74 1.72 12.38
N THR A 20 14.07 2.73 12.95
CA THR A 20 13.26 2.58 14.17
C THR A 20 11.79 2.30 13.91
N GLY A 21 11.37 2.25 12.64
CA GLY A 21 10.00 1.92 12.27
C GLY A 21 9.01 3.07 12.44
N LYS A 22 9.50 4.32 12.48
CA LYS A 22 8.73 5.55 12.77
C LYS A 22 8.67 6.54 11.60
N HIS A 23 9.17 6.18 10.42
CA HIS A 23 9.04 7.04 9.24
C HIS A 23 7.74 6.69 8.50
N TYR A 24 6.71 7.54 8.62
CA TYR A 24 5.40 7.25 8.03
C TYR A 24 5.13 7.97 6.70
N LYS A 25 6.09 8.73 6.19
CA LYS A 25 6.03 9.38 4.86
C LYS A 25 7.09 8.86 3.89
N LEU A 26 7.37 7.56 3.96
CA LEU A 26 8.42 6.92 3.17
C LEU A 26 8.19 7.04 1.66
N TYR A 27 6.94 7.17 1.21
CA TYR A 27 6.57 7.43 -0.19
C TYR A 27 7.10 8.77 -0.75
N GLU A 28 7.61 9.67 0.09
CA GLU A 28 8.30 10.90 -0.34
C GLU A 28 9.78 10.65 -0.66
N LYS A 29 10.32 9.50 -0.25
CA LYS A 29 11.75 9.18 -0.29
C LYS A 29 12.02 7.92 -1.12
N PHE A 30 11.37 6.81 -0.82
CA PHE A 30 11.47 5.59 -1.62
C PHE A 30 10.69 5.71 -2.93
N GLY A 31 11.01 4.82 -3.87
CA GLY A 31 10.36 4.77 -5.17
C GLY A 31 11.14 5.54 -6.23
N SER A 32 10.43 6.00 -7.25
CA SER A 32 10.97 6.90 -8.28
C SER A 32 10.41 8.32 -8.17
N HIS A 33 11.29 9.30 -8.30
CA HIS A 33 10.96 10.72 -8.19
C HIS A 33 11.61 11.52 -9.31
N LEU A 34 10.82 12.29 -10.07
CA LEU A 34 11.35 13.18 -11.10
C LEU A 34 11.98 14.40 -10.42
N VAL A 35 13.28 14.58 -10.60
CA VAL A 35 14.06 15.64 -9.95
C VAL A 35 15.04 16.28 -10.92
N THR A 36 15.59 17.43 -10.52
CA THR A 36 16.70 18.09 -11.24
C THR A 36 17.92 18.11 -10.34
N VAL A 37 19.02 17.49 -10.77
CA VAL A 37 20.29 17.40 -10.05
C VAL A 37 21.38 18.01 -10.91
N ASP A 38 22.12 18.99 -10.37
CA ASP A 38 23.17 19.72 -11.08
C ASP A 38 22.74 20.28 -12.45
N GLY A 39 21.50 20.76 -12.55
CA GLY A 39 20.92 21.32 -13.78
C GLY A 39 20.37 20.29 -14.78
N GLU A 40 20.53 18.99 -14.53
CA GLU A 40 20.01 17.93 -15.37
C GLU A 40 18.70 17.34 -14.83
N LYS A 41 17.73 17.14 -15.71
CA LYS A 41 16.47 16.46 -15.37
C LYS A 41 16.62 14.95 -15.49
N GLY A 42 16.01 14.21 -14.58
CA GLY A 42 16.00 12.75 -14.60
C GLY A 42 15.10 12.20 -13.51
N ALA A 43 15.35 10.95 -13.13
CA ALA A 43 14.64 10.32 -12.02
C ALA A 43 15.64 9.84 -10.95
N TYR A 44 15.33 10.15 -9.70
CA TYR A 44 15.91 9.52 -8.54
C TYR A 44 15.18 8.22 -8.23
N PHE A 45 15.91 7.18 -7.88
CA PHE A 45 15.39 5.88 -7.50
C PHE A 45 15.93 5.51 -6.13
N ALA A 46 15.08 4.93 -5.28
CA ALA A 46 15.49 4.34 -4.01
C ALA A 46 14.68 3.10 -3.65
N VAL A 47 15.37 2.07 -3.18
CA VAL A 47 14.77 0.79 -2.78
C VAL A 47 15.49 0.19 -1.58
N TRP A 48 14.74 -0.47 -0.70
CA TRP A 48 15.27 -1.19 0.44
C TRP A 48 15.56 -2.66 0.07
N ALA A 49 16.83 -3.04 0.15
CA ALA A 49 17.31 -4.39 -0.19
C ALA A 49 18.62 -4.70 0.57
N PRO A 50 18.55 -4.87 1.91
CA PRO A 50 19.74 -5.00 2.76
C PRO A 50 20.60 -6.24 2.46
N SER A 51 20.01 -7.33 1.97
CA SER A 51 20.76 -8.55 1.60
C SER A 51 21.29 -8.53 0.16
N ALA A 52 21.08 -7.45 -0.59
CA ALA A 52 21.60 -7.31 -1.93
C ALA A 52 23.13 -7.09 -1.94
N LYS A 53 23.80 -7.73 -2.89
CA LYS A 53 25.16 -7.48 -3.33
C LYS A 53 25.23 -6.34 -4.35
N SER A 54 24.22 -6.25 -5.21
CA SER A 54 24.04 -5.12 -6.12
C SER A 54 22.57 -4.94 -6.47
N VAL A 55 22.19 -3.70 -6.74
CA VAL A 55 20.88 -3.32 -7.26
C VAL A 55 21.07 -2.46 -8.49
N SER A 56 20.38 -2.78 -9.58
CA SER A 56 20.40 -2.02 -10.84
C SER A 56 19.00 -1.65 -11.25
N VAL A 57 18.82 -0.47 -11.86
CA VAL A 57 17.54 -0.08 -12.45
C VAL A 57 17.54 -0.48 -13.92
N ILE A 58 16.62 -1.37 -14.28
CA ILE A 58 16.41 -1.80 -15.67
C ILE A 58 15.07 -1.25 -16.17
N GLY A 59 15.02 -0.81 -17.41
CA GLY A 59 13.83 -0.19 -17.98
C GLY A 59 13.96 0.13 -19.46
N ASP A 60 12.96 0.82 -20.02
CA ASP A 60 12.97 1.21 -21.44
C ASP A 60 14.19 2.07 -21.81
N PHE A 61 14.62 2.96 -20.91
CA PHE A 61 15.72 3.91 -21.11
C PHE A 61 17.13 3.28 -21.13
N ASN A 62 17.27 2.00 -20.78
CA ASN A 62 18.48 1.21 -20.99
C ASN A 62 18.21 -0.14 -21.67
N PHE A 63 17.09 -0.26 -22.40
CA PHE A 63 16.72 -1.48 -23.12
C PHE A 63 16.71 -2.73 -22.23
N TRP A 64 16.38 -2.58 -20.95
CA TRP A 64 16.34 -3.65 -19.96
C TRP A 64 17.69 -4.36 -19.74
N ILE A 65 18.82 -3.70 -20.03
CA ILE A 65 20.16 -4.27 -19.89
C ILE A 65 20.54 -4.37 -18.40
N GLU A 66 20.82 -5.59 -17.93
CA GLU A 66 21.29 -5.85 -16.57
C GLU A 66 22.71 -5.28 -16.31
N GLY A 67 22.94 -4.81 -15.08
CA GLY A 67 24.24 -4.29 -14.64
C GLY A 67 24.53 -2.84 -15.07
N GLU A 68 23.77 -2.30 -16.03
CA GLU A 68 23.70 -0.86 -16.24
C GLU A 68 22.88 -0.18 -15.14
N HIS A 69 23.14 1.11 -14.92
CA HIS A 69 22.45 1.90 -13.90
C HIS A 69 22.44 1.28 -12.49
N GLN A 70 23.61 0.79 -12.04
CA GLN A 70 23.80 0.29 -10.68
C GLN A 70 23.62 1.40 -9.65
N LEU A 71 22.74 1.17 -8.67
CA LEU A 71 22.49 2.09 -7.56
C LEU A 71 23.61 2.05 -6.53
N ASN A 72 23.74 3.12 -5.75
CA ASN A 72 24.70 3.22 -4.66
C ASN A 72 24.07 2.71 -3.37
N VAL A 73 24.75 1.83 -2.66
CA VAL A 73 24.37 1.47 -1.29
C VAL A 73 24.66 2.63 -0.33
N ARG A 74 23.75 2.89 0.60
CA ARG A 74 24.02 3.81 1.71
C ARG A 74 24.86 3.12 2.78
N TRP A 75 25.99 3.73 3.12
CA TRP A 75 26.93 3.24 4.16
C TRP A 75 26.51 3.68 5.57
N ASP A 76 25.22 3.53 5.90
CA ASP A 76 24.60 3.89 7.19
C ASP A 76 23.81 2.72 7.82
N GLU A 77 24.04 1.50 7.30
CA GLU A 77 23.40 0.25 7.71
C GLU A 77 21.88 0.23 7.51
N SER A 78 21.30 1.16 6.75
CA SER A 78 19.87 1.16 6.42
C SER A 78 19.49 0.06 5.42
N GLY A 79 20.45 -0.43 4.63
CA GLY A 79 20.19 -1.37 3.54
C GLY A 79 19.49 -0.75 2.33
N ILE A 80 19.50 0.58 2.23
CA ILE A 80 18.91 1.33 1.13
C ILE A 80 19.91 1.46 -0.02
N TRP A 81 19.39 1.27 -1.23
CA TRP A 81 20.09 1.49 -2.49
C TRP A 81 19.45 2.67 -3.22
N GLU A 82 20.24 3.62 -3.68
CA GLU A 82 19.71 4.84 -4.29
C GLU A 82 20.62 5.47 -5.35
N GLY A 83 20.04 6.36 -6.16
CA GLY A 83 20.80 7.16 -7.10
C GLY A 83 19.93 7.91 -8.11
N PHE A 84 20.52 8.90 -8.76
CA PHE A 84 19.90 9.68 -9.81
C PHE A 84 20.34 9.22 -11.19
N ILE A 85 19.38 8.97 -12.08
CA ILE A 85 19.61 8.61 -13.48
C ILE A 85 19.16 9.78 -14.37
N PRO A 86 20.10 10.47 -15.04
CA PRO A 86 19.79 11.55 -15.96
C PRO A 86 18.89 11.10 -17.12
N ASN A 87 18.08 12.02 -17.63
CA ASN A 87 17.23 11.87 -18.82
C ASN A 87 16.10 10.81 -18.73
N VAL A 88 15.92 10.14 -17.59
CA VAL A 88 14.71 9.36 -17.33
C VAL A 88 13.51 10.29 -17.24
N LYS A 89 12.43 9.96 -17.97
CA LYS A 89 11.25 10.81 -18.11
C LYS A 89 10.04 10.20 -17.40
N LYS A 90 9.05 11.04 -17.10
CA LYS A 90 7.70 10.58 -16.75
C LYS A 90 7.21 9.57 -17.80
N GLY A 91 6.66 8.46 -17.34
CA GLY A 91 6.14 7.39 -18.18
C GLY A 91 7.15 6.29 -18.50
N ALA A 92 8.42 6.45 -18.16
CA ALA A 92 9.43 5.40 -18.33
C ALA A 92 9.06 4.17 -17.48
N THR A 93 9.10 3.00 -18.10
CA THR A 93 8.90 1.72 -17.41
C THR A 93 10.21 1.24 -16.81
N TYR A 94 10.16 0.69 -15.60
CA TYR A 94 11.35 0.19 -14.90
C TYR A 94 11.03 -0.91 -13.89
N LYS A 95 12.08 -1.63 -13.51
CA LYS A 95 12.14 -2.59 -12.41
C LYS A 95 13.51 -2.52 -11.74
N TYR A 96 13.61 -3.12 -10.55
CA TYR A 96 14.89 -3.37 -9.91
C TYR A 96 15.38 -4.78 -10.24
N LYS A 97 16.62 -4.88 -10.76
CA LYS A 97 17.36 -6.13 -10.78
C LYS A 97 18.20 -6.21 -9.52
N ILE A 98 17.95 -7.22 -8.69
CA ILE A 98 18.62 -7.39 -7.40
C ILE A 98 19.45 -8.67 -7.45
N HIS A 99 20.75 -8.55 -7.21
CA HIS A 99 21.65 -9.69 -7.01
C HIS A 99 21.90 -9.83 -5.51
N SER A 100 21.46 -10.93 -4.91
CA SER A 100 21.57 -11.19 -3.48
C SER A 100 22.94 -11.74 -3.07
N HIS A 101 23.34 -11.49 -1.82
CA HIS A 101 24.40 -12.25 -1.16
C HIS A 101 23.98 -13.71 -0.85
N ASN A 102 22.68 -13.99 -0.81
CA ASN A 102 22.16 -15.32 -0.53
C ASN A 102 22.12 -16.16 -1.81
N ASN A 103 22.97 -17.18 -1.87
CA ASN A 103 23.06 -18.15 -2.99
C ASN A 103 23.24 -17.50 -4.38
N ASP A 104 23.80 -16.28 -4.44
CA ASP A 104 23.91 -15.47 -5.66
C ASP A 104 22.59 -15.34 -6.44
N LEU A 105 21.45 -15.39 -5.75
CA LEU A 105 20.14 -15.30 -6.38
C LEU A 105 19.97 -13.95 -7.09
N LYS A 106 19.38 -13.98 -8.28
CA LYS A 106 18.98 -12.78 -9.01
C LYS A 106 17.46 -12.69 -9.10
N THR A 107 16.89 -11.60 -8.62
CA THR A 107 15.46 -11.30 -8.74
C THR A 107 15.24 -10.09 -9.63
N GLU A 108 14.05 -10.02 -10.22
CA GLU A 108 13.56 -8.86 -10.96
C GLU A 108 12.25 -8.43 -10.31
N LYS A 109 12.24 -7.22 -9.75
CA LYS A 109 11.21 -6.75 -8.84
C LYS A 109 10.55 -5.47 -9.33
N ALA A 110 9.23 -5.42 -9.24
CA ALA A 110 8.51 -4.17 -9.29
C ALA A 110 8.91 -3.32 -8.07
N ASP A 111 8.83 -2.00 -8.22
CA ASP A 111 9.11 -1.07 -7.13
C ASP A 111 8.02 -1.16 -6.05
N PRO A 112 8.35 -1.51 -4.78
CA PRO A 112 7.39 -1.55 -3.68
C PRO A 112 6.65 -0.22 -3.47
N TYR A 113 7.29 0.90 -3.83
CA TYR A 113 6.78 2.27 -3.73
C TYR A 113 6.42 2.87 -5.11
N ALA A 114 6.15 2.02 -6.11
CA ALA A 114 5.67 2.47 -7.41
C ALA A 114 4.42 3.37 -7.25
N ARG A 115 4.44 4.55 -7.86
CA ARG A 115 3.28 5.46 -7.94
C ARG A 115 2.33 5.14 -9.09
N ARG A 116 2.77 4.26 -9.99
CA ARG A 116 2.01 3.72 -11.11
C ARG A 116 2.64 2.41 -11.58
N CYS A 117 1.81 1.49 -12.04
CA CYS A 117 2.21 0.22 -12.63
C CYS A 117 1.75 0.13 -14.10
N GLU A 118 2.38 -0.75 -14.87
CA GLU A 118 1.82 -1.16 -16.16
C GLU A 118 0.51 -1.94 -15.99
N HIS A 119 -0.32 -1.94 -17.03
CA HIS A 119 -1.54 -2.74 -17.07
C HIS A 119 -1.21 -4.24 -17.00
N PRO A 120 -1.81 -5.01 -16.07
CA PRO A 120 -1.64 -6.45 -16.01
C PRO A 120 -1.96 -7.15 -17.35
N PRO A 121 -1.26 -8.23 -17.72
CA PRO A 121 -0.31 -9.02 -16.90
C PRO A 121 1.13 -8.47 -16.88
N LYS A 122 1.37 -7.26 -17.41
CA LYS A 122 2.70 -6.64 -17.29
C LYS A 122 2.95 -6.20 -15.85
N THR A 123 4.22 -6.18 -15.48
CA THR A 123 4.64 -6.05 -14.07
C THR A 123 5.67 -4.96 -13.83
N ALA A 124 6.00 -4.13 -14.82
CA ALA A 124 6.90 -3.01 -14.59
C ALA A 124 6.23 -1.89 -13.81
N SER A 125 7.01 -1.22 -12.99
CA SER A 125 6.65 0.06 -12.41
C SER A 125 6.83 1.17 -13.44
N VAL A 126 6.13 2.28 -13.27
CA VAL A 126 6.19 3.43 -14.18
C VAL A 126 6.61 4.66 -13.39
N VAL A 127 7.64 5.37 -13.86
CA VAL A 127 8.04 6.66 -13.27
C VAL A 127 6.91 7.64 -13.46
N TRP A 128 6.27 8.05 -12.36
CA TRP A 128 5.04 8.84 -12.43
C TRP A 128 5.01 9.96 -11.42
N GLU A 129 4.55 11.12 -11.90
CA GLU A 129 4.22 12.29 -11.10
C GLU A 129 3.03 12.96 -11.77
N ASP A 130 1.98 13.25 -11.00
CA ASP A 130 0.85 14.05 -11.46
C ASP A 130 0.88 15.45 -10.85
N LYS A 131 0.15 16.38 -11.47
CA LYS A 131 -0.03 17.75 -10.99
C LYS A 131 -1.50 18.04 -10.72
N TYR A 132 -2.22 17.03 -10.25
CA TYR A 132 -3.65 17.12 -10.02
C TYR A 132 -3.97 18.27 -9.05
N LYS A 133 -5.02 19.05 -9.36
CA LYS A 133 -5.44 20.19 -8.57
C LYS A 133 -6.83 19.92 -7.97
N TRP A 134 -6.84 19.50 -6.71
CA TRP A 134 -8.04 19.22 -5.93
C TRP A 134 -8.99 20.42 -5.84
N LYS A 135 -10.29 20.14 -5.82
CA LYS A 135 -11.37 21.12 -5.65
C LYS A 135 -12.26 20.80 -4.44
N ASP A 136 -11.89 19.80 -3.64
CA ASP A 136 -12.58 19.31 -2.45
C ASP A 136 -12.31 20.08 -1.16
N ARG A 137 -11.66 21.26 -1.22
CA ARG A 137 -11.34 22.05 -0.02
C ARG A 137 -12.56 22.32 0.88
N THR A 138 -13.76 22.42 0.29
CA THR A 138 -15.01 22.58 1.05
C THR A 138 -15.39 21.30 1.80
N TRP A 139 -15.21 20.12 1.18
CA TRP A 139 -15.40 18.82 1.83
C TRP A 139 -14.44 18.64 3.00
N LEU A 140 -13.12 18.83 2.78
CA LEU A 140 -12.11 18.64 3.83
C LEU A 140 -12.37 19.49 5.09
N LYS A 141 -12.97 20.67 4.95
CA LYS A 141 -13.36 21.52 6.10
C LYS A 141 -14.50 20.93 6.93
N LYS A 142 -15.38 20.14 6.34
CA LYS A 142 -16.54 19.51 7.00
C LYS A 142 -16.39 18.00 7.18
N ARG A 143 -15.37 17.38 6.60
CA ARG A 143 -15.07 15.94 6.69
C ARG A 143 -15.17 15.41 8.11
N LYS A 144 -14.54 16.08 9.08
CA LYS A 144 -14.62 15.71 10.51
C LYS A 144 -16.04 15.55 11.02
N LYS A 145 -16.97 16.41 10.60
CA LYS A 145 -18.38 16.34 11.00
C LYS A 145 -19.09 15.19 10.28
N ASN A 146 -18.79 14.97 9.01
CA ASN A 146 -19.42 13.94 8.18
C ASN A 146 -18.93 12.52 8.51
N ASN A 147 -17.70 12.40 9.02
CA ASN A 147 -17.07 11.14 9.42
C ASN A 147 -17.12 10.90 10.94
N ALA A 148 -17.81 11.74 11.71
CA ALA A 148 -17.89 11.57 13.16
C ALA A 148 -18.66 10.28 13.51
N LEU A 149 -18.37 9.70 14.68
CA LEU A 149 -19.03 8.47 15.14
C LEU A 149 -20.55 8.64 15.36
N ASP A 150 -21.03 9.88 15.52
CA ASP A 150 -22.43 10.25 15.65
C ASP A 150 -23.04 10.83 14.36
N ALA A 151 -22.30 10.80 13.24
CA ALA A 151 -22.79 11.24 11.94
C ALA A 151 -23.61 10.16 11.21
N PRO A 152 -24.48 10.53 10.26
CA PRO A 152 -25.13 9.57 9.37
C PRO A 152 -24.09 8.78 8.54
N TYR A 153 -24.04 7.46 8.75
CA TYR A 153 -23.05 6.59 8.13
C TYR A 153 -23.76 5.48 7.33
N SER A 154 -23.98 5.72 6.03
CA SER A 154 -24.59 4.76 5.11
C SER A 154 -23.66 4.58 3.92
N VAL A 155 -23.13 3.37 3.79
CA VAL A 155 -22.02 3.03 2.89
C VAL A 155 -22.54 2.19 1.73
N TYR A 156 -22.15 2.56 0.51
CA TYR A 156 -22.33 1.74 -0.69
C TYR A 156 -21.00 1.07 -1.05
N GLU A 157 -20.89 -0.24 -0.83
CA GLU A 157 -19.68 -1.02 -1.16
C GLU A 157 -19.63 -1.33 -2.66
N VAL A 158 -18.48 -1.11 -3.30
CA VAL A 158 -18.32 -1.18 -4.76
C VAL A 158 -17.02 -1.86 -5.16
N HIS A 159 -17.15 -2.89 -6.00
CA HIS A 159 -16.07 -3.40 -6.83
C HIS A 159 -16.05 -2.67 -8.19
N LEU A 160 -15.09 -1.75 -8.40
CA LEU A 160 -15.04 -0.91 -9.61
C LEU A 160 -14.98 -1.73 -10.90
N GLY A 161 -14.32 -2.89 -10.88
CA GLY A 161 -14.20 -3.76 -12.05
C GLY A 161 -15.49 -4.42 -12.50
N SER A 162 -16.52 -4.49 -11.65
CA SER A 162 -17.78 -5.21 -11.95
C SER A 162 -19.03 -4.37 -11.76
N TRP A 163 -18.94 -3.17 -11.16
CA TRP A 163 -20.10 -2.29 -10.96
C TRP A 163 -20.85 -1.99 -12.27
N LYS A 164 -20.11 -1.58 -13.30
CA LYS A 164 -20.66 -1.34 -14.65
C LYS A 164 -19.61 -1.57 -15.72
N LYS A 165 -20.04 -2.10 -16.86
CA LYS A 165 -19.19 -2.37 -18.03
C LYS A 165 -19.68 -1.60 -19.27
N ARG A 166 -18.75 -1.16 -20.10
CA ARG A 166 -19.02 -0.82 -21.51
C ARG A 166 -19.13 -2.11 -22.29
N ILE A 167 -20.36 -2.55 -22.57
CA ILE A 167 -20.63 -3.85 -23.21
C ILE A 167 -19.98 -3.92 -24.60
N GLU A 168 -20.08 -2.83 -25.38
CA GLU A 168 -19.54 -2.77 -26.75
C GLU A 168 -18.00 -2.87 -26.79
N GLU A 169 -17.33 -2.41 -25.74
CA GLU A 169 -15.86 -2.40 -25.62
C GLU A 169 -15.33 -3.55 -24.75
N ASN A 170 -16.21 -4.38 -24.19
CA ASN A 170 -15.91 -5.45 -23.25
C ASN A 170 -14.92 -5.05 -22.13
N ARG A 171 -15.10 -3.85 -21.57
CA ARG A 171 -14.25 -3.34 -20.46
C ARG A 171 -15.09 -2.74 -19.34
N SER A 172 -14.49 -2.65 -18.17
CA SER A 172 -15.03 -1.87 -17.05
C SER A 172 -14.93 -0.37 -17.35
N LEU A 173 -15.69 0.43 -16.61
CA LEU A 173 -15.57 1.89 -16.70
C LEU A 173 -14.17 2.34 -16.23
N SER A 174 -13.67 3.40 -16.85
CA SER A 174 -12.49 4.12 -16.39
C SER A 174 -12.81 4.95 -15.14
N TYR A 175 -11.79 5.39 -14.39
CA TYR A 175 -11.98 6.31 -13.26
C TYR A 175 -12.69 7.60 -13.68
N THR A 176 -12.40 8.12 -14.88
CA THR A 176 -13.07 9.31 -15.43
C THR A 176 -14.56 9.06 -15.65
N GLU A 177 -14.95 7.93 -16.26
CA GLU A 177 -16.36 7.57 -16.44
C GLU A 177 -17.07 7.29 -15.10
N LEU A 178 -16.38 6.63 -14.16
CA LEU A 178 -16.88 6.42 -12.80
C LEU A 178 -17.10 7.75 -12.06
N SER A 179 -16.25 8.75 -12.30
CA SER A 179 -16.37 10.07 -11.67
C SER A 179 -17.64 10.83 -12.05
N GLU A 180 -18.32 10.37 -13.10
CA GLU A 180 -19.63 10.84 -13.53
C GLU A 180 -20.71 9.84 -13.09
N GLU A 181 -20.65 8.62 -13.63
CA GLU A 181 -21.77 7.67 -13.50
C GLU A 181 -21.94 7.10 -12.09
N LEU A 182 -20.85 6.73 -11.40
CA LEU A 182 -20.94 6.20 -10.03
C LEU A 182 -21.33 7.31 -9.06
N VAL A 183 -20.76 8.50 -9.25
CA VAL A 183 -21.02 9.66 -8.38
C VAL A 183 -22.49 10.09 -8.46
N ASP A 184 -23.04 10.21 -9.67
CA ASP A 184 -24.45 10.55 -9.86
C ASP A 184 -25.37 9.51 -9.22
N TYR A 185 -25.07 8.21 -9.40
CA TYR A 185 -25.84 7.12 -8.81
C TYR A 185 -25.82 7.15 -7.28
N VAL A 186 -24.63 7.22 -6.66
CA VAL A 186 -24.48 7.20 -5.19
C VAL A 186 -25.18 8.41 -4.56
N LYS A 187 -25.09 9.57 -5.22
CA LYS A 187 -25.79 10.79 -4.82
C LYS A 187 -27.30 10.66 -4.91
N GLU A 188 -27.83 10.15 -6.02
CA GLU A 188 -29.26 9.94 -6.23
C GLU A 188 -29.84 9.00 -5.17
N MET A 189 -29.10 7.93 -4.85
CA MET A 189 -29.49 6.93 -3.84
C MET A 189 -29.36 7.42 -2.39
N GLY A 190 -28.65 8.53 -2.16
CA GLY A 190 -28.54 9.18 -0.85
C GLY A 190 -27.60 8.51 0.15
N PHE A 191 -26.61 7.74 -0.31
CA PHE A 191 -25.55 7.21 0.55
C PHE A 191 -24.61 8.33 1.00
N SER A 192 -24.05 8.21 2.22
CA SER A 192 -23.08 9.19 2.72
C SER A 192 -21.64 8.85 2.35
N HIS A 193 -21.35 7.58 2.07
CA HIS A 193 -20.03 7.10 1.70
C HIS A 193 -20.09 6.05 0.59
N VAL A 194 -19.02 5.94 -0.16
CA VAL A 194 -18.69 4.76 -0.97
C VAL A 194 -17.51 4.04 -0.33
N GLU A 195 -17.60 2.72 -0.21
CA GLU A 195 -16.46 1.87 0.17
C GLU A 195 -15.98 1.12 -1.07
N LEU A 196 -14.73 1.33 -1.43
CA LEU A 196 -14.13 0.69 -2.59
C LEU A 196 -13.37 -0.55 -2.13
N MET A 197 -13.71 -1.71 -2.71
CA MET A 197 -12.85 -2.89 -2.66
C MET A 197 -11.43 -2.51 -3.14
N PRO A 198 -10.37 -3.28 -2.78
CA PRO A 198 -9.00 -2.78 -2.88
C PRO A 198 -8.65 -2.23 -4.27
N ILE A 199 -8.29 -0.95 -4.30
CA ILE A 199 -7.93 -0.22 -5.53
C ILE A 199 -6.42 -0.20 -5.78
N MET A 200 -5.60 -0.71 -4.86
CA MET A 200 -4.15 -0.81 -5.05
C MET A 200 -3.83 -1.79 -6.18
N GLU A 201 -2.62 -1.80 -6.76
CA GLU A 201 -2.33 -2.66 -7.91
C GLU A 201 -2.22 -4.15 -7.50
N TYR A 202 -2.93 -5.01 -8.22
CA TYR A 202 -2.98 -6.47 -8.04
C TYR A 202 -2.88 -7.21 -9.39
N PRO A 203 -2.29 -8.42 -9.44
CA PRO A 203 -2.04 -9.11 -10.70
C PRO A 203 -3.25 -9.92 -11.20
N TYR A 204 -4.19 -10.28 -10.33
CA TYR A 204 -5.20 -11.30 -10.61
C TYR A 204 -6.63 -10.83 -10.28
N ASP A 205 -7.50 -10.71 -11.30
CA ASP A 205 -8.86 -10.16 -11.15
C ASP A 205 -9.76 -10.93 -10.18
N PRO A 206 -9.75 -12.28 -10.16
CA PRO A 206 -10.56 -13.05 -9.20
C PRO A 206 -10.12 -12.94 -7.75
N SER A 207 -9.00 -12.27 -7.44
CA SER A 207 -8.66 -11.90 -6.05
C SER A 207 -9.52 -10.74 -5.53
N TRP A 208 -10.29 -10.08 -6.41
CA TRP A 208 -11.05 -8.85 -6.15
C TRP A 208 -10.22 -7.70 -5.57
N GLY A 209 -8.90 -7.78 -5.72
CA GLY A 209 -7.95 -6.80 -5.20
C GLY A 209 -7.30 -7.20 -3.87
N TYR A 210 -7.70 -8.29 -3.20
CA TYR A 210 -7.10 -8.65 -1.91
C TYR A 210 -5.69 -9.25 -2.01
N GLN A 211 -5.18 -9.54 -3.21
CA GLN A 211 -3.80 -10.03 -3.41
C GLN A 211 -2.93 -8.97 -4.10
N LEU A 212 -2.44 -8.02 -3.30
CA LEU A 212 -1.72 -6.84 -3.78
C LEU A 212 -0.28 -7.12 -4.20
N THR A 213 0.19 -6.43 -5.25
CA THR A 213 1.62 -6.38 -5.61
C THR A 213 2.18 -4.97 -5.78
N GLY A 214 1.32 -3.95 -5.93
CA GLY A 214 1.71 -2.54 -5.95
C GLY A 214 0.92 -1.72 -4.95
N TYR A 215 1.50 -1.48 -3.78
CA TYR A 215 0.82 -0.90 -2.62
C TYR A 215 0.56 0.61 -2.77
N PHE A 216 1.43 1.34 -3.47
CA PHE A 216 1.43 2.80 -3.59
C PHE A 216 0.92 3.31 -4.94
N ALA A 217 0.21 2.46 -5.70
CA ALA A 217 -0.38 2.82 -6.99
C ALA A 217 -1.83 2.36 -7.06
N PRO A 218 -2.76 3.21 -7.53
CA PRO A 218 -4.09 2.72 -7.89
C PRO A 218 -3.94 1.82 -9.11
N THR A 219 -4.76 0.77 -9.19
CA THR A 219 -4.68 -0.20 -10.28
C THR A 219 -4.86 0.51 -11.62
N SER A 220 -3.99 0.15 -12.54
CA SER A 220 -3.94 0.70 -13.90
C SER A 220 -5.10 0.22 -14.78
N ARG A 221 -5.91 -0.75 -14.32
CA ARG A 221 -7.10 -1.27 -15.00
C ARG A 221 -8.11 -0.20 -15.39
N PHE A 222 -8.28 0.81 -14.54
CA PHE A 222 -9.31 1.83 -14.72
C PHE A 222 -8.75 3.18 -15.18
N GLY A 223 -7.42 3.30 -15.37
CA GLY A 223 -6.81 4.51 -15.89
C GLY A 223 -5.57 4.96 -15.11
N TYR A 224 -5.38 6.27 -15.05
CA TYR A 224 -4.21 6.90 -14.46
C TYR A 224 -4.44 7.34 -13.00
N PRO A 225 -3.37 7.47 -12.18
CA PRO A 225 -3.47 7.98 -10.82
C PRO A 225 -4.26 9.28 -10.65
N ASP A 226 -4.10 10.24 -11.56
CA ASP A 226 -4.82 11.52 -11.56
C ASP A 226 -6.31 11.39 -11.91
N GLU A 227 -6.69 10.35 -12.65
CA GLU A 227 -8.10 10.05 -12.91
C GLU A 227 -8.77 9.42 -11.67
N PHE A 228 -8.03 8.62 -10.88
CA PHE A 228 -8.55 8.18 -9.59
C PHE A 228 -8.72 9.34 -8.62
N LYS A 229 -7.78 10.31 -8.58
CA LYS A 229 -7.97 11.56 -7.83
C LYS A 229 -9.20 12.33 -8.31
N LEU A 230 -9.49 12.33 -9.61
CA LEU A 230 -10.73 12.91 -10.14
C LEU A 230 -11.99 12.25 -9.60
N LEU A 231 -12.04 10.92 -9.55
CA LEU A 231 -13.17 10.20 -8.95
C LEU A 231 -13.40 10.62 -7.49
N VAL A 232 -12.34 10.64 -6.67
CA VAL A 232 -12.42 11.06 -5.27
C VAL A 232 -12.86 12.53 -5.14
N ASP A 233 -12.25 13.44 -5.92
CA ASP A 233 -12.59 14.87 -5.91
C ASP A 233 -14.06 15.12 -6.29
N LYS A 234 -14.62 14.30 -7.19
CA LYS A 234 -16.03 14.36 -7.60
C LYS A 234 -16.98 13.82 -6.54
N LEU A 235 -16.61 12.74 -5.84
CA LEU A 235 -17.37 12.24 -4.68
C LEU A 235 -17.42 13.30 -3.57
N HIS A 236 -16.26 13.89 -3.24
CA HIS A 236 -16.17 14.96 -2.25
C HIS A 236 -16.97 16.22 -2.62
N GLN A 237 -16.97 16.63 -3.90
CA GLN A 237 -17.80 17.74 -4.38
C GLN A 237 -19.31 17.48 -4.24
N ASN A 238 -19.71 16.23 -4.06
CA ASN A 238 -21.09 15.81 -3.83
C ASN A 238 -21.34 15.35 -2.39
N ASP A 239 -20.44 15.69 -1.46
CA ASP A 239 -20.54 15.39 -0.03
C ASP A 239 -20.59 13.89 0.31
N ILE A 240 -19.97 13.07 -0.55
CA ILE A 240 -19.85 11.62 -0.37
C ILE A 240 -18.41 11.31 0.05
N GLY A 241 -18.25 10.62 1.18
CA GLY A 241 -16.95 10.18 1.65
C GLY A 241 -16.45 8.92 0.94
N VAL A 242 -15.13 8.71 0.90
CA VAL A 242 -14.48 7.56 0.25
C VAL A 242 -13.73 6.72 1.26
N ILE A 243 -14.17 5.47 1.44
CA ILE A 243 -13.49 4.46 2.26
C ILE A 243 -12.77 3.51 1.29
N LEU A 244 -11.53 3.15 1.61
CA LEU A 244 -10.77 2.17 0.85
C LEU A 244 -10.56 0.90 1.69
N ASP A 245 -10.84 -0.25 1.08
CA ASP A 245 -10.32 -1.52 1.58
C ASP A 245 -8.80 -1.52 1.47
N TRP A 246 -8.16 -1.61 2.63
CA TRP A 246 -6.72 -1.62 2.82
C TRP A 246 -6.28 -2.98 3.32
N VAL A 247 -5.28 -3.57 2.65
CA VAL A 247 -4.90 -4.97 2.84
C VAL A 247 -3.49 -5.10 3.43
N PRO A 248 -3.32 -4.91 4.75
CA PRO A 248 -2.05 -5.09 5.43
C PRO A 248 -1.81 -6.53 5.92
N SER A 249 -2.78 -7.44 5.74
CA SER A 249 -2.77 -8.77 6.37
C SER A 249 -1.83 -9.76 5.69
N HIS A 250 -1.68 -9.66 4.36
CA HIS A 250 -0.91 -10.61 3.56
C HIS A 250 -0.57 -10.06 2.16
N PHE A 251 0.23 -10.83 1.41
CA PHE A 251 0.58 -10.56 0.02
C PHE A 251 0.92 -11.85 -0.74
N PRO A 252 0.70 -11.94 -2.07
CA PRO A 252 0.93 -13.16 -2.82
C PRO A 252 2.43 -13.40 -3.10
N GLU A 253 2.78 -14.63 -3.50
CA GLU A 253 4.16 -15.06 -3.81
C GLU A 253 4.62 -14.67 -5.24
N ASP A 254 3.87 -13.83 -5.96
CA ASP A 254 4.22 -13.36 -7.31
C ASP A 254 5.68 -12.87 -7.38
N ALA A 255 6.42 -13.37 -8.37
CA ALA A 255 7.86 -13.15 -8.45
C ALA A 255 8.25 -11.67 -8.56
N HIS A 256 7.43 -10.82 -9.20
CA HIS A 256 7.67 -9.38 -9.30
C HIS A 256 7.31 -8.62 -8.01
N GLY A 257 6.51 -9.22 -7.12
CA GLY A 257 6.02 -8.61 -5.88
C GLY A 257 7.02 -8.70 -4.71
N LEU A 258 6.52 -8.59 -3.49
CA LEU A 258 7.35 -8.45 -2.28
C LEU A 258 8.02 -9.74 -1.80
N GLY A 259 7.53 -10.92 -2.21
CA GLY A 259 8.03 -12.20 -1.71
C GLY A 259 9.49 -12.44 -2.06
N PHE A 260 10.30 -12.85 -1.07
CA PHE A 260 11.73 -13.11 -1.25
C PHE A 260 12.50 -11.97 -1.95
N PHE A 261 12.16 -10.73 -1.58
CA PHE A 261 12.45 -9.52 -2.35
C PHE A 261 13.91 -9.40 -2.80
N ASP A 262 14.83 -9.44 -1.82
CA ASP A 262 16.28 -9.29 -2.00
C ASP A 262 17.04 -10.62 -1.87
N GLY A 263 16.36 -11.74 -2.09
CA GLY A 263 16.87 -13.09 -1.86
C GLY A 263 16.87 -13.52 -0.39
N SER A 264 16.15 -12.80 0.46
CA SER A 264 15.86 -13.16 1.85
C SER A 264 14.36 -12.98 2.15
N HIS A 265 13.90 -13.51 3.29
CA HIS A 265 12.58 -13.19 3.83
C HIS A 265 12.57 -11.76 4.40
N LEU A 266 12.44 -10.79 3.48
CA LEU A 266 12.59 -9.37 3.77
C LEU A 266 11.30 -8.78 4.37
N TYR A 267 10.20 -8.88 3.62
CA TYR A 267 8.89 -8.36 3.99
C TYR A 267 8.07 -9.39 4.76
N GLU A 268 8.17 -10.66 4.38
CA GLU A 268 7.52 -11.79 5.05
C GLU A 268 8.30 -12.25 6.29
N HIS A 269 7.60 -12.91 7.22
CA HIS A 269 8.27 -13.54 8.36
C HIS A 269 9.08 -14.76 7.91
N PRO A 270 10.34 -14.94 8.35
CA PRO A 270 11.21 -16.04 7.90
C PRO A 270 10.75 -17.42 8.33
N ASP A 271 10.12 -17.54 9.50
CA ASP A 271 9.43 -18.77 9.89
C ASP A 271 8.09 -18.88 9.15
N ARG A 272 7.97 -19.91 8.31
CA ARG A 272 6.78 -20.18 7.50
C ARG A 272 5.52 -20.45 8.33
N LYS A 273 5.63 -20.98 9.56
CA LYS A 273 4.46 -21.16 10.45
C LYS A 273 3.80 -19.82 10.79
N ARG A 274 4.59 -18.74 10.87
CA ARG A 274 4.12 -17.37 11.14
C ARG A 274 3.98 -16.52 9.87
N GLY A 275 4.74 -16.85 8.83
CA GLY A 275 4.92 -16.06 7.61
C GLY A 275 4.07 -16.47 6.41
N TYR A 276 3.16 -17.44 6.54
CA TYR A 276 2.39 -17.96 5.40
C TYR A 276 0.96 -18.37 5.80
N HIS A 277 -0.04 -17.90 5.04
CA HIS A 277 -1.42 -18.37 5.14
C HIS A 277 -1.63 -19.61 4.26
N PRO A 278 -1.92 -20.79 4.84
CA PRO A 278 -2.04 -22.03 4.10
C PRO A 278 -3.23 -22.04 3.12
N ASP A 279 -4.39 -21.58 3.57
CA ASP A 279 -5.63 -21.60 2.77
C ASP A 279 -5.60 -20.60 1.61
N TRP A 280 -5.00 -19.43 1.82
CA TRP A 280 -4.93 -18.36 0.83
C TRP A 280 -3.70 -18.44 -0.08
N LYS A 281 -2.74 -19.29 0.28
CA LYS A 281 -1.45 -19.46 -0.41
C LYS A 281 -0.71 -18.13 -0.62
N SER A 282 -0.55 -17.40 0.48
CA SER A 282 0.02 -16.05 0.51
C SER A 282 0.94 -15.85 1.70
N LEU A 283 1.88 -14.93 1.58
CA LEU A 283 2.83 -14.56 2.61
C LEU A 283 2.25 -13.56 3.61
N ILE A 284 2.69 -13.63 4.86
CA ILE A 284 2.30 -12.73 5.96
C ILE A 284 3.46 -11.79 6.25
N PHE A 285 3.17 -10.49 6.35
CA PHE A 285 4.17 -9.48 6.71
C PHE A 285 4.82 -9.75 8.07
N ASN A 286 6.12 -9.49 8.15
CA ASN A 286 6.85 -9.50 9.40
C ASN A 286 6.59 -8.20 10.18
N TYR A 287 5.47 -8.13 10.89
CA TYR A 287 5.06 -6.96 11.68
C TYR A 287 6.06 -6.57 12.78
N GLY A 288 6.92 -7.51 13.20
CA GLY A 288 7.98 -7.28 14.18
C GLY A 288 9.18 -6.51 13.61
N ARG A 289 9.31 -6.44 12.28
CA ARG A 289 10.40 -5.72 11.61
C ARG A 289 10.04 -4.25 11.42
N ALA A 290 10.91 -3.38 11.91
CA ALA A 290 10.68 -1.93 11.98
C ALA A 290 10.40 -1.31 10.60
N GLU A 291 11.18 -1.68 9.60
CA GLU A 291 11.08 -1.17 8.23
C GLU A 291 9.79 -1.64 7.54
N VAL A 292 9.36 -2.88 7.79
CA VAL A 292 8.09 -3.43 7.27
C VAL A 292 6.91 -2.72 7.91
N LYS A 293 6.98 -2.45 9.21
CA LYS A 293 5.98 -1.63 9.90
C LYS A 293 5.87 -0.23 9.29
N SER A 294 7.00 0.43 9.05
CA SER A 294 7.01 1.75 8.39
C SER A 294 6.47 1.70 6.97
N PHE A 295 6.78 0.66 6.18
CA PHE A 295 6.22 0.46 4.85
C PHE A 295 4.68 0.44 4.90
N LEU A 296 4.10 -0.38 5.77
CA LEU A 296 2.64 -0.51 5.90
C LEU A 296 1.99 0.77 6.42
N ILE A 297 2.50 1.37 7.50
CA ILE A 297 1.92 2.61 8.03
C ILE A 297 2.07 3.75 7.02
N SER A 298 3.21 3.82 6.33
CA SER A 298 3.39 4.79 5.25
C SER A 298 2.44 4.57 4.08
N ASN A 299 2.06 3.32 3.81
CA ASN A 299 1.08 2.99 2.79
C ASN A 299 -0.32 3.46 3.17
N ALA A 300 -0.75 3.24 4.41
CA ALA A 300 -2.02 3.78 4.89
C ALA A 300 -2.06 5.31 4.76
N LEU A 301 -1.03 6.00 5.27
CA LEU A 301 -0.98 7.46 5.19
C LEU A 301 -0.88 7.96 3.75
N PHE A 302 -0.25 7.21 2.85
CA PHE A 302 -0.19 7.58 1.43
C PHE A 302 -1.58 7.74 0.82
N TRP A 303 -2.51 6.84 1.10
CA TRP A 303 -3.89 6.93 0.58
C TRP A 303 -4.67 8.11 1.17
N LEU A 304 -4.47 8.39 2.45
CA LEU A 304 -5.09 9.52 3.14
C LEU A 304 -4.48 10.88 2.70
N ASP A 305 -3.16 10.93 2.48
CA ASP A 305 -2.41 12.14 2.09
C ASP A 305 -2.54 12.44 0.59
N GLN A 306 -2.29 11.45 -0.29
CA GLN A 306 -2.15 11.68 -1.74
C GLN A 306 -3.45 11.53 -2.52
N TYR A 307 -4.41 10.78 -1.98
CA TYR A 307 -5.70 10.50 -2.61
C TYR A 307 -6.89 10.96 -1.78
N HIS A 308 -6.65 11.61 -0.63
CA HIS A 308 -7.67 12.20 0.23
C HIS A 308 -8.75 11.21 0.71
N ALA A 309 -8.44 9.91 0.81
CA ALA A 309 -9.39 8.95 1.35
C ALA A 309 -9.87 9.37 2.76
N ASP A 310 -11.13 9.07 3.05
CA ASP A 310 -11.86 9.47 4.26
C ASP A 310 -11.93 8.37 5.31
N GLY A 311 -11.56 7.16 4.92
CA GLY A 311 -11.38 6.04 5.84
C GLY A 311 -10.66 4.86 5.20
N LEU A 312 -10.21 3.95 6.06
CA LEU A 312 -9.58 2.70 5.65
C LEU A 312 -10.30 1.54 6.35
N ARG A 313 -10.75 0.55 5.59
CA ARG A 313 -11.32 -0.69 6.12
C ARG A 313 -10.31 -1.82 5.99
N VAL A 314 -10.07 -2.55 7.08
CA VAL A 314 -9.17 -3.71 7.10
C VAL A 314 -10.01 -4.98 7.16
N ASP A 315 -9.90 -5.78 6.10
CA ASP A 315 -10.50 -7.11 6.01
C ASP A 315 -9.71 -8.14 6.82
N ALA A 316 -10.42 -9.15 7.33
CA ALA A 316 -9.87 -10.33 7.98
C ALA A 316 -8.85 -10.02 9.08
N VAL A 317 -9.14 -9.07 9.97
CA VAL A 317 -8.22 -8.68 11.06
C VAL A 317 -7.86 -9.88 11.95
N ALA A 318 -8.77 -10.86 12.08
CA ALA A 318 -8.50 -12.11 12.77
C ALA A 318 -7.28 -12.87 12.20
N SER A 319 -7.04 -12.80 10.88
CA SER A 319 -5.89 -13.45 10.25
C SER A 319 -4.55 -12.87 10.71
N MET A 320 -4.57 -11.61 11.13
CA MET A 320 -3.41 -10.92 11.68
C MET A 320 -3.26 -11.20 13.17
N LEU A 321 -4.36 -11.21 13.92
CA LEU A 321 -4.38 -11.26 15.38
C LEU A 321 -3.96 -12.61 15.95
N PHE A 322 -4.06 -13.70 15.19
CA PHE A 322 -3.89 -15.05 15.72
C PHE A 322 -2.85 -15.87 14.96
N LEU A 323 -1.91 -16.46 15.70
CA LEU A 323 -0.84 -17.32 15.19
C LEU A 323 -1.37 -18.67 14.67
N ASP A 324 -2.52 -19.11 15.15
CA ASP A 324 -3.20 -20.35 14.77
C ASP A 324 -4.32 -20.12 13.73
N TYR A 325 -4.44 -18.92 13.17
CA TYR A 325 -5.46 -18.66 12.16
C TYR A 325 -5.32 -19.61 10.97
N SER A 326 -6.36 -20.41 10.71
CA SER A 326 -6.40 -21.38 9.62
C SER A 326 -5.32 -22.48 9.70
N ARG A 327 -4.93 -22.87 10.92
CA ARG A 327 -3.89 -23.89 11.17
C ARG A 327 -4.38 -24.95 12.15
N GLU A 328 -3.95 -26.18 11.93
CA GLU A 328 -4.25 -27.31 12.84
C GLU A 328 -3.24 -27.36 14.01
N ASP A 329 -3.54 -28.20 15.01
CA ASP A 329 -2.64 -28.44 16.14
C ASP A 329 -1.27 -28.98 15.66
N GLY A 330 -0.20 -28.31 16.10
CA GLY A 330 1.19 -28.63 15.72
C GLY A 330 1.71 -27.87 14.50
N GLU A 331 0.84 -27.15 13.77
CA GLU A 331 1.21 -26.32 12.61
C GLU A 331 1.54 -24.86 12.99
N TRP A 332 1.36 -24.49 14.25
CA TRP A 332 1.65 -23.17 14.79
C TRP A 332 2.36 -23.26 16.15
N GLU A 333 2.90 -22.15 16.63
CA GLU A 333 3.60 -22.05 17.92
C GLU A 333 3.07 -20.85 18.72
N PRO A 334 2.92 -20.98 20.06
CA PRO A 334 2.41 -19.90 20.89
C PRO A 334 3.38 -18.72 21.00
N ASN A 335 2.84 -17.56 21.36
CA ASN A 335 3.64 -16.40 21.69
C ASN A 335 4.47 -16.61 22.98
N MET A 336 5.33 -15.63 23.30
CA MET A 336 6.21 -15.68 24.48
C MET A 336 5.50 -15.81 25.83
N TYR A 337 4.17 -15.65 25.89
CA TYR A 337 3.34 -15.83 27.08
C TYR A 337 2.47 -17.10 27.04
N GLY A 338 2.63 -17.95 26.02
CA GLY A 338 1.87 -19.18 25.85
C GLY A 338 0.50 -19.01 25.16
N GLY A 339 0.16 -17.81 24.70
CA GLY A 339 -1.11 -17.51 24.01
C GLY A 339 -1.02 -17.66 22.50
N ARG A 340 -2.20 -17.63 21.84
CA ARG A 340 -2.33 -17.66 20.36
C ARG A 340 -2.23 -16.28 19.71
N GLU A 341 -2.20 -15.22 20.51
CA GLU A 341 -2.20 -13.85 20.04
C GLU A 341 -0.87 -13.49 19.37
N ASN A 342 -0.94 -12.91 18.18
CA ASN A 342 0.20 -12.36 17.46
C ASN A 342 0.51 -10.95 18.00
N LEU A 343 1.43 -10.87 18.96
CA LEU A 343 1.73 -9.65 19.69
C LEU A 343 2.30 -8.55 18.79
N GLU A 344 3.09 -8.93 17.78
CA GLU A 344 3.67 -8.02 16.81
C GLU A 344 2.60 -7.41 15.90
N ALA A 345 1.62 -8.20 15.46
CA ALA A 345 0.47 -7.70 14.69
C ALA A 345 -0.42 -6.78 15.54
N ILE A 346 -0.70 -7.14 16.80
CA ILE A 346 -1.44 -6.27 17.73
C ILE A 346 -0.72 -4.93 17.94
N SER A 347 0.60 -4.97 18.13
CA SER A 347 1.43 -3.77 18.27
C SER A 347 1.39 -2.91 17.01
N PHE A 348 1.50 -3.53 15.83
CA PHE A 348 1.36 -2.85 14.55
C PHE A 348 0.00 -2.17 14.40
N LEU A 349 -1.12 -2.87 14.64
CA LEU A 349 -2.47 -2.31 14.49
C LEU A 349 -2.71 -1.11 15.41
N LYS A 350 -2.21 -1.17 16.65
CA LYS A 350 -2.27 -0.02 17.58
C LYS A 350 -1.48 1.17 17.03
N GLU A 351 -0.25 0.93 16.60
CA GLU A 351 0.63 1.97 16.06
C GLU A 351 0.09 2.58 14.75
N PHE A 352 -0.49 1.75 13.88
CA PHE A 352 -1.19 2.16 12.67
C PHE A 352 -2.34 3.11 13.00
N ASN A 353 -3.24 2.73 13.91
CA ASN A 353 -4.38 3.56 14.30
C ASN A 353 -3.90 4.88 14.96
N GLU A 354 -2.93 4.80 15.87
CA GLU A 354 -2.34 6.00 16.49
C GLU A 354 -1.73 6.96 15.46
N ALA A 355 -1.03 6.43 14.45
CA ALA A 355 -0.49 7.23 13.36
C ALA A 355 -1.62 7.85 12.52
N VAL A 356 -2.59 7.07 12.08
CA VAL A 356 -3.73 7.58 11.28
C VAL A 356 -4.45 8.70 12.00
N TYR A 357 -4.88 8.51 13.25
CA TYR A 357 -5.60 9.56 13.99
C TYR A 357 -4.72 10.75 14.39
N LYS A 358 -3.39 10.60 14.44
CA LYS A 358 -2.47 11.72 14.66
C LYS A 358 -2.35 12.62 13.43
N PHE A 359 -2.22 12.04 12.24
CA PHE A 359 -2.01 12.79 11.00
C PHE A 359 -3.34 13.20 10.32
N HIS A 360 -4.38 12.40 10.48
CA HIS A 360 -5.72 12.61 9.93
C HIS A 360 -6.78 12.37 11.02
N PRO A 361 -6.96 13.29 11.97
CA PRO A 361 -7.90 13.13 13.09
C PRO A 361 -9.39 13.14 12.70
N ASP A 362 -9.68 13.28 11.41
CA ASP A 362 -10.99 13.44 10.80
C ASP A 362 -11.39 12.30 9.85
N VAL A 363 -10.60 11.22 9.80
CA VAL A 363 -10.91 9.99 9.06
C VAL A 363 -11.36 8.88 10.01
N GLN A 364 -11.86 7.77 9.47
CA GLN A 364 -12.20 6.58 10.25
C GLN A 364 -11.39 5.36 9.80
N THR A 365 -11.00 4.54 10.78
CA THR A 365 -10.48 3.19 10.51
C THR A 365 -11.51 2.16 10.93
N ILE A 366 -11.77 1.17 10.06
CA ILE A 366 -12.84 0.19 10.20
C ILE A 366 -12.21 -1.21 10.17
N ALA A 367 -12.63 -2.08 11.08
CA ALA A 367 -12.16 -3.47 11.14
C ALA A 367 -13.29 -4.47 10.83
N GLU A 368 -13.01 -5.46 10.00
CA GLU A 368 -13.73 -6.74 10.01
C GLU A 368 -12.97 -7.72 10.89
N GLU A 369 -13.63 -8.19 11.96
CA GLU A 369 -13.03 -9.09 12.93
C GLU A 369 -14.10 -10.07 13.43
N SER A 370 -13.88 -11.37 13.20
CA SER A 370 -14.89 -12.42 13.27
C SER A 370 -14.72 -13.42 14.44
N THR A 371 -13.79 -13.19 15.37
CA THR A 371 -13.47 -14.10 16.49
C THR A 371 -13.84 -13.55 17.87
N ALA A 372 -14.62 -12.47 17.91
CA ALA A 372 -15.03 -11.76 19.13
C ALA A 372 -13.84 -11.20 19.94
N PHE A 373 -12.76 -10.80 19.27
CA PHE A 373 -11.64 -10.12 19.92
C PHE A 373 -12.15 -8.87 20.66
N PRO A 374 -11.78 -8.68 21.94
CA PRO A 374 -12.32 -7.58 22.74
C PRO A 374 -11.74 -6.23 22.29
N MET A 375 -12.52 -5.16 22.50
CA MET A 375 -12.02 -3.78 22.40
C MET A 375 -11.42 -3.39 21.03
N VAL A 376 -11.84 -4.04 19.94
CA VAL A 376 -11.38 -3.71 18.57
C VAL A 376 -11.56 -2.21 18.27
N SER A 377 -12.76 -1.68 18.50
CA SER A 377 -13.11 -0.27 18.29
C SER A 377 -13.02 0.59 19.56
N LYS A 378 -11.96 0.37 20.37
CA LYS A 378 -11.66 1.18 21.56
C LYS A 378 -10.26 1.81 21.46
N PRO A 379 -10.03 2.96 22.12
CA PRO A 379 -8.73 3.62 22.11
C PRO A 379 -7.59 2.73 22.62
N THR A 380 -6.39 2.91 22.04
CA THR A 380 -5.20 2.11 22.35
C THR A 380 -4.74 2.26 23.80
N PHE A 381 -4.88 3.46 24.38
CA PHE A 381 -4.54 3.73 25.78
C PHE A 381 -5.48 3.04 26.80
N LEU A 382 -6.64 2.53 26.36
CA LEU A 382 -7.53 1.67 27.17
C LEU A 382 -7.29 0.17 26.90
N GLY A 383 -6.30 -0.17 26.09
CA GLY A 383 -5.98 -1.56 25.71
C GLY A 383 -6.62 -2.01 24.40
N GLY A 384 -7.45 -1.19 23.74
CA GLY A 384 -8.08 -1.52 22.46
C GLY A 384 -7.12 -1.50 21.26
N LEU A 385 -7.61 -1.93 20.09
CA LEU A 385 -6.82 -1.92 18.85
C LEU A 385 -6.76 -0.53 18.19
N GLY A 386 -7.63 0.39 18.60
CA GLY A 386 -7.65 1.77 18.12
C GLY A 386 -8.55 2.01 16.91
N PHE A 387 -9.28 1.03 16.40
CA PHE A 387 -10.21 1.25 15.29
C PHE A 387 -11.36 2.18 15.71
N GLY A 388 -11.89 2.95 14.76
CA GLY A 388 -13.07 3.80 14.99
C GLY A 388 -14.36 2.99 14.96
N MET A 389 -14.43 2.00 14.07
CA MET A 389 -15.61 1.14 13.87
C MET A 389 -15.21 -0.33 13.69
N LYS A 390 -16.16 -1.23 13.91
CA LYS A 390 -16.03 -2.67 13.67
C LYS A 390 -17.29 -3.17 12.97
N TRP A 391 -17.15 -3.97 11.91
CA TRP A 391 -18.27 -4.68 11.31
C TRP A 391 -18.92 -5.66 12.30
N MET A 392 -20.23 -5.62 12.42
CA MET A 392 -21.00 -6.50 13.31
C MET A 392 -21.34 -7.82 12.61
N MET A 393 -20.35 -8.66 12.38
CA MET A 393 -20.52 -9.95 11.68
C MET A 393 -21.61 -10.83 12.31
N GLY A 394 -21.72 -10.84 13.65
CA GLY A 394 -22.76 -11.60 14.35
C GLY A 394 -24.18 -11.05 14.22
N TRP A 395 -24.37 -9.80 13.76
CA TRP A 395 -25.71 -9.27 13.42
C TRP A 395 -26.09 -9.60 11.97
N MET A 396 -25.09 -9.72 11.08
CA MET A 396 -25.30 -10.05 9.67
C MET A 396 -25.73 -11.53 9.48
N HIS A 397 -25.19 -12.45 10.29
CA HIS A 397 -25.63 -13.85 10.38
C HIS A 397 -27.01 -13.98 11.03
#